data_AF-A0A0R0B3I1-F1
#
_entry.id   AF-A0A0R0B3I1-F1
#
_cell.length_a   1.000
_cell.length_b   1.000
_cell.length_c   1.000
_cell.angle_alpha   90.00
_cell.angle_beta   90.00
_cell.angle_gamma   90.00
#
_symmetry.space_group_name_H-M   'P 1'
#
loop_
_entity.id
_entity.type
_entity.pdbx_description
1 polymer ?
#
loop_
_entity_poly.entity_id
_entity_poly.type
_entity_poly.pdbx_seq_one_letter_code
_entity_poly.pdbx_strand_id
1 'polypeptide(L)'
;MCTFITVFLPSTLDHEAAAAVFHRSGRRLFAQDSPSLQAAVGPGWQPWLSAAHCDCGTALASSHAEQAWKGDAERWRKKGWSEAKIARALAGQLARHEQEQDARRDEALIDAGQWLQRIDALLQVGAARIGLLVRDYDGSLGARQPKPPEHHWPRARLTASDLLAFEPGTLYWIDRG
;
A
#
# COMPACT_ATOMS: atom_id res chain seq x y z
N MET A 1 -3.46 3.15 14.50
CA MET A 1 -2.63 3.60 13.37
C MET A 1 -3.46 3.44 12.11
N CYS A 2 -3.43 4.42 11.22
CA CYS A 2 -4.04 4.31 9.89
C CYS A 2 -2.95 4.40 8.83
N THR A 3 -3.00 3.51 7.84
CA THR A 3 -2.09 3.52 6.70
C THR A 3 -2.66 4.40 5.59
N PHE A 4 -1.80 5.20 4.96
CA PHE A 4 -2.16 6.02 3.80
C PHE A 4 -1.15 5.80 2.69
N ILE A 5 -1.65 5.83 1.46
CA ILE A 5 -0.86 5.85 0.25
C ILE A 5 -0.86 7.30 -0.27
N THR A 6 0.30 7.94 -0.18
CA THR A 6 0.55 9.26 -0.74
C THR A 6 1.18 9.13 -2.12
N VAL A 7 0.60 9.82 -3.10
CA VAL A 7 1.06 9.94 -4.47
C VAL A 7 1.63 11.35 -4.66
N PHE A 8 2.89 11.45 -5.09
CA PHE A 8 3.54 12.70 -5.40
C PHE A 8 3.50 12.91 -6.91
N LEU A 9 2.85 14.01 -7.32
CA LEU A 9 2.71 14.37 -8.73
C LEU A 9 3.51 15.65 -9.01
N PRO A 10 4.09 15.80 -10.21
CA PRO A 10 4.73 17.04 -10.60
C PRO A 10 3.72 18.20 -10.51
N SER A 11 4.12 19.34 -9.95
CA SER A 11 3.24 20.52 -9.85
C SER A 11 2.86 21.12 -11.21
N THR A 12 3.60 20.75 -12.26
CA THR A 12 3.31 21.11 -13.66
C THR A 12 2.32 20.16 -14.34
N LEU A 13 1.96 19.04 -13.72
CA LEU A 13 0.99 18.11 -14.27
C LEU A 13 -0.42 18.69 -14.14
N ASP A 14 -1.22 18.57 -15.21
CA ASP A 14 -2.63 18.95 -15.16
C ASP A 14 -3.39 18.13 -14.11
N HIS A 15 -3.92 18.82 -13.11
CA HIS A 15 -4.66 18.21 -12.02
C HIS A 15 -5.92 17.49 -12.51
N GLU A 16 -6.64 18.05 -13.47
CA GLU A 16 -7.88 17.43 -13.98
C GLU A 16 -7.57 16.12 -14.70
N ALA A 17 -6.48 16.10 -15.48
CA ALA A 17 -6.00 14.88 -16.12
C ALA A 17 -5.62 13.80 -15.10
N ALA A 18 -4.88 14.18 -14.04
CA ALA A 18 -4.51 13.27 -12.97
C ALA A 18 -5.73 12.77 -12.17
N ALA A 19 -6.67 13.65 -11.84
CA ALA A 19 -7.90 13.30 -11.14
C ALA A 19 -8.77 12.34 -11.96
N ALA A 20 -8.85 12.55 -13.28
CA ALA A 20 -9.56 11.66 -14.19
C ALA A 20 -8.96 10.24 -14.22
N VAL A 21 -7.63 10.09 -14.10
CA VAL A 21 -6.98 8.77 -13.97
C VAL A 21 -7.49 8.03 -12.73
N PHE A 22 -7.50 8.70 -11.57
CA PHE A 22 -7.96 8.07 -10.33
C PHE A 22 -9.46 7.77 -10.39
N HIS A 23 -10.27 8.69 -10.90
CA HIS A 23 -11.72 8.53 -10.97
C HIS A 23 -12.13 7.31 -11.82
N ARG A 24 -11.48 7.07 -12.97
CA ARG A 24 -11.79 5.90 -13.82
C ARG A 24 -11.56 4.57 -13.10
N SER A 25 -10.69 4.57 -12.09
CA SER A 25 -10.29 3.40 -11.33
C SER A 25 -11.01 3.28 -9.97
N GLY A 26 -12.07 4.07 -9.74
CA GLY A 26 -12.84 4.07 -8.50
C GLY A 26 -12.19 4.79 -7.32
N ARG A 27 -11.05 5.46 -7.51
CA ARG A 27 -10.33 6.23 -6.48
C ARG A 27 -10.45 7.73 -6.73
N ARG A 28 -10.04 8.54 -5.75
CA ARG A 28 -9.97 10.00 -5.86
C ARG A 28 -8.69 10.50 -5.23
N LEU A 29 -8.17 11.61 -5.75
CA LEU A 29 -7.04 12.31 -5.17
C LEU A 29 -7.56 13.36 -4.18
N PHE A 30 -6.96 13.39 -3.00
CA PHE A 30 -7.23 14.41 -2.00
C PHE A 30 -5.92 15.15 -1.72
N ALA A 31 -5.91 16.47 -1.85
CA ALA A 31 -4.71 17.25 -1.57
C ALA A 31 -4.27 16.99 -0.12
N GLN A 32 -3.00 16.62 0.07
CA GLN A 32 -2.45 16.43 1.40
C GLN A 32 -1.74 17.71 1.83
N ASP A 33 -2.32 18.42 2.80
CA ASP A 33 -1.60 19.51 3.45
C ASP A 33 -0.60 18.94 4.47
N SER A 34 0.62 18.69 4.00
CA SER A 34 1.73 18.24 4.85
C SER A 34 2.98 19.06 4.55
N PRO A 35 3.22 20.15 5.31
CA PRO A 35 4.40 20.99 5.13
C PRO A 35 5.71 20.22 5.25
N SER A 36 5.74 19.17 6.09
CA SER A 36 6.94 18.34 6.27
C SER A 36 7.24 17.46 5.04
N LEU A 37 6.23 16.86 4.42
CA LEU A 37 6.41 16.12 3.17
C LEU A 37 6.75 17.07 2.03
N GLN A 38 6.06 18.21 1.93
CA GLN A 38 6.33 19.23 0.91
C GLN A 38 7.78 19.74 0.98
N ALA A 39 8.29 19.99 2.19
CA ALA A 39 9.69 20.38 2.39
C ALA A 39 10.68 19.26 2.02
N ALA A 40 10.30 18.00 2.22
CA ALA A 40 11.15 16.84 1.89
C ALA A 40 11.31 16.62 0.38
N VAL A 41 10.24 16.82 -0.39
CA VAL A 41 10.23 16.59 -1.86
C VAL A 41 10.49 17.86 -2.68
N GLY A 42 10.30 19.04 -2.10
CA GLY A 42 10.52 20.33 -2.76
C GLY A 42 9.30 20.84 -3.55
N PRO A 43 9.33 22.09 -4.05
CA PRO A 43 8.18 22.79 -4.64
C PRO A 43 7.74 22.24 -6.02
N GLY A 44 8.54 21.40 -6.65
CA GLY A 44 8.20 20.76 -7.93
C GLY A 44 7.18 19.63 -7.82
N TRP A 45 6.76 19.28 -6.60
CA TRP A 45 5.93 18.10 -6.31
C TRP A 45 4.78 18.47 -5.39
N GLN A 46 3.62 17.86 -5.62
CA GLN A 46 2.45 18.00 -4.78
C GLN A 46 2.06 16.62 -4.21
N PRO A 47 1.95 16.46 -2.88
CA PRO A 47 1.45 15.23 -2.26
C PRO A 47 -0.08 15.15 -2.33
N TRP A 48 -0.57 13.97 -2.69
CA TRP A 48 -2.00 13.64 -2.76
C TRP A 48 -2.28 12.31 -2.08
N LEU A 49 -3.33 12.24 -1.28
CA LEU A 49 -3.83 10.98 -0.74
C LEU A 49 -4.68 10.26 -1.80
N SER A 50 -4.60 8.94 -1.82
CA SER A 50 -5.39 8.10 -2.72
C SER A 50 -6.75 7.66 -2.15
N ALA A 51 -7.02 8.00 -0.89
CA ALA A 51 -8.24 7.68 -0.15
C ALA A 51 -8.62 8.83 0.81
N ALA A 52 -9.92 8.97 1.09
CA ALA A 52 -10.44 10.02 1.97
C ALA A 52 -10.20 9.74 3.46
N HIS A 53 -10.29 8.46 3.87
CA HIS A 53 -10.25 8.07 5.29
C HIS A 53 -8.96 7.35 5.67
N CYS A 54 -8.62 6.28 4.96
CA CYS A 54 -7.34 5.57 5.03
C CYS A 54 -7.28 4.53 3.91
N ASP A 55 -6.10 3.99 3.66
CA ASP A 55 -5.85 2.88 2.75
C ASP A 55 -5.72 1.53 3.50
N CYS A 56 -6.07 1.48 4.79
CA CYS A 56 -6.05 0.24 5.57
C CYS A 56 -6.85 -0.87 4.88
N GLY A 57 -6.30 -2.08 4.80
CA GLY A 57 -6.96 -3.21 4.14
C GLY A 57 -6.70 -3.29 2.62
N THR A 58 -6.08 -2.27 2.01
CA THR A 58 -5.67 -2.33 0.61
C THR A 58 -4.36 -3.08 0.46
N ALA A 59 -4.08 -3.64 -0.73
CA ALA A 59 -2.94 -4.53 -0.92
C ALA A 59 -1.60 -3.90 -0.57
N LEU A 60 -1.39 -2.64 -0.98
CA LEU A 60 -0.16 -1.89 -0.67
C LEU A 60 -0.05 -1.52 0.81
N ALA A 61 -1.17 -1.40 1.53
CA ALA A 61 -1.20 -1.06 2.96
C ALA A 61 -1.24 -2.28 3.88
N SER A 62 -1.62 -3.45 3.36
CA SER A 62 -1.88 -4.66 4.16
C SER A 62 -0.76 -5.70 4.09
N SER A 63 0.21 -5.56 3.18
CA SER A 63 1.29 -6.55 3.01
C SER A 63 2.18 -6.74 4.25
N HIS A 64 2.06 -5.87 5.26
CA HIS A 64 2.93 -5.88 6.45
C HIS A 64 2.23 -6.25 7.76
N ALA A 65 0.90 -6.47 7.73
CA ALA A 65 0.11 -6.80 8.93
C ALA A 65 -0.21 -8.31 9.03
N GLU A 66 0.72 -9.19 8.68
CA GLU A 66 0.58 -10.61 9.01
C GLU A 66 0.70 -10.77 10.53
N GLN A 67 -0.45 -10.77 11.20
CA GLN A 67 -0.52 -11.18 12.59
C GLN A 67 -0.04 -12.63 12.68
N ALA A 68 1.09 -12.84 13.37
CA ALA A 68 1.64 -14.16 13.63
C ALA A 68 0.54 -15.09 14.15
N TRP A 69 0.26 -16.16 13.41
CA TRP A 69 -0.76 -17.15 13.75
C TRP A 69 -0.49 -17.73 15.14
N LYS A 70 -1.34 -17.41 16.11
CA LYS A 70 -1.34 -18.02 17.43
C LYS A 70 -2.35 -19.15 17.44
N GLY A 71 -1.89 -20.37 17.14
CA GLY A 71 -2.73 -21.56 17.22
C GLY A 71 -3.36 -21.73 18.61
N ASP A 72 -4.63 -22.15 18.63
CA ASP A 72 -5.47 -22.25 19.84
C ASP A 72 -5.16 -23.52 20.70
N ALA A 73 -4.02 -24.16 20.46
CA ALA A 73 -3.68 -25.49 20.97
C ALA A 73 -3.75 -25.57 22.51
N GLU A 74 -3.20 -24.58 23.19
CA GLU A 74 -3.15 -24.54 24.65
C GLU A 74 -4.53 -24.30 25.27
N ARG A 75 -5.39 -23.54 24.59
CA ARG A 75 -6.79 -23.35 24.97
C ARG A 75 -7.57 -24.65 24.85
N TRP A 76 -7.30 -25.48 23.84
CA TRP A 76 -7.96 -26.78 23.67
C TRP A 76 -7.45 -27.85 24.64
N ARG A 77 -6.16 -27.84 24.98
CA ARG A 77 -5.62 -28.68 26.08
C ARG A 77 -6.33 -28.39 27.39
N LYS A 78 -6.48 -27.11 27.74
CA LYS A 78 -7.23 -26.67 28.95
C LYS A 78 -8.71 -27.10 28.94
N LYS A 79 -9.29 -27.35 27.76
CA LYS A 79 -10.66 -27.86 27.59
C LYS A 79 -10.75 -29.40 27.56
N GLY A 80 -9.66 -30.11 27.86
CA GLY A 80 -9.62 -31.58 27.94
C GLY A 80 -9.68 -32.29 26.58
N TRP A 81 -9.29 -31.61 25.50
CA TRP A 81 -9.19 -32.28 24.19
C TRP A 81 -8.01 -33.26 24.18
N SER A 82 -8.18 -34.41 23.53
CA SER A 82 -7.06 -35.32 23.29
C SER A 82 -6.08 -34.74 22.27
N GLU A 83 -4.80 -35.10 22.36
CA GLU A 83 -3.77 -34.63 21.42
C GLU A 83 -4.12 -34.96 19.96
N ALA A 84 -4.73 -36.12 19.69
CA ALA A 84 -5.19 -36.48 18.35
C ALA A 84 -6.35 -35.60 17.83
N LYS A 85 -7.17 -35.02 18.72
CA LYS A 85 -8.23 -34.07 18.36
C LYS A 85 -7.65 -32.68 18.12
N ILE A 86 -6.68 -32.27 18.94
CA ILE A 86 -5.95 -31.01 18.80
C ILE A 86 -5.18 -30.98 17.48
N ALA A 87 -4.42 -32.04 17.18
CA ALA A 87 -3.65 -32.15 15.94
C ALA A 87 -4.52 -32.01 14.68
N ARG A 88 -5.67 -32.69 14.65
CA ARG A 88 -6.63 -32.57 13.53
C ARG A 88 -7.22 -31.16 13.40
N ALA A 89 -7.54 -30.52 14.52
CA ALA A 89 -8.08 -29.17 14.51
C ALA A 89 -7.05 -28.12 14.10
N LEU A 90 -5.79 -28.28 14.52
CA LEU A 90 -4.68 -27.44 14.06
C LEU A 90 -4.43 -27.62 12.57
N ALA A 91 -4.40 -28.85 12.05
CA ALA A 91 -4.24 -29.11 10.62
C ALA A 91 -5.37 -28.48 9.80
N GLY A 92 -6.63 -28.60 10.25
CA GLY A 92 -7.77 -27.96 9.58
C GLY A 92 -7.82 -26.43 9.73
N GLN A 93 -7.17 -25.85 10.74
CA GLN A 93 -6.99 -24.39 10.83
C GLN A 93 -5.87 -23.92 9.92
N LEU A 94 -4.74 -24.64 9.89
CA LEU A 94 -3.59 -24.31 9.05
C LEU A 94 -3.97 -24.36 7.57
N ALA A 95 -4.63 -25.43 7.12
CA ALA A 95 -5.08 -25.55 5.73
C ALA A 95 -6.04 -24.43 5.31
N ARG A 96 -6.94 -23.98 6.21
CA ARG A 96 -7.82 -22.83 5.94
C ARG A 96 -7.05 -21.52 5.92
N HIS A 97 -6.10 -21.35 6.83
CA HIS A 97 -5.25 -20.16 6.87
C HIS A 97 -4.39 -20.05 5.60
N GLU A 98 -3.80 -21.15 5.13
CA GLU A 98 -3.06 -21.22 3.87
C GLU A 98 -3.95 -20.85 2.67
N GLN A 99 -5.15 -21.44 2.57
CA GLN A 99 -6.12 -21.09 1.52
C GLN A 99 -6.54 -19.62 1.55
N GLU A 100 -6.78 -19.07 2.74
CA GLU A 100 -7.10 -17.65 2.90
C GLU A 100 -5.91 -16.75 2.54
N GLN A 101 -4.67 -17.17 2.85
CA GLN A 101 -3.46 -16.44 2.47
C GLN A 101 -3.27 -16.44 0.95
N ASP A 102 -3.46 -17.57 0.29
CA ASP A 102 -3.36 -17.66 -1.18
C ASP A 102 -4.41 -16.77 -1.85
N ALA A 103 -5.66 -16.82 -1.40
CA ALA A 103 -6.73 -15.96 -1.92
C ALA A 103 -6.41 -14.45 -1.70
N ARG A 104 -5.94 -14.08 -0.50
CA ARG A 104 -5.52 -12.69 -0.22
C ARG A 104 -4.34 -12.25 -1.08
N ARG A 105 -3.40 -13.16 -1.38
CA ARG A 105 -2.26 -12.88 -2.24
C ARG A 105 -2.70 -12.61 -3.68
N ASP A 106 -3.63 -13.40 -4.20
CA ASP A 106 -4.18 -13.19 -5.55
C ASP A 106 -4.93 -11.86 -5.64
N GLU A 107 -5.78 -11.55 -4.64
CA GLU A 107 -6.45 -10.25 -4.53
C GLU A 107 -5.45 -9.10 -4.45
N ALA A 108 -4.37 -9.26 -3.68
CA ALA A 108 -3.33 -8.26 -3.53
C ALA A 108 -2.60 -7.99 -4.86
N LEU A 109 -2.31 -9.03 -5.63
CA LEU A 109 -1.69 -8.91 -6.95
C LEU A 109 -2.61 -8.20 -7.94
N ILE A 110 -3.91 -8.45 -7.88
CA ILE A 110 -4.91 -7.75 -8.71
C ILE A 110 -4.93 -6.24 -8.38
N ASP A 111 -5.01 -5.86 -7.10
CA ASP A 111 -4.99 -4.45 -6.69
C ASP A 111 -3.67 -3.76 -7.06
N ALA A 112 -2.53 -4.41 -6.85
CA ALA A 112 -1.22 -3.91 -7.29
C ALA A 112 -1.15 -3.74 -8.81
N GLY A 113 -1.76 -4.64 -9.58
CA GLY A 113 -1.92 -4.50 -11.03
C GLY A 113 -2.73 -3.26 -11.42
N GLN A 114 -3.80 -2.94 -10.69
CA GLN A 114 -4.55 -1.70 -10.92
C GLN A 114 -3.72 -0.47 -10.57
N TRP A 115 -2.86 -0.53 -9.55
CA TRP A 115 -1.91 0.54 -9.24
C TRP A 115 -0.92 0.79 -10.36
N LEU A 116 -0.36 -0.27 -10.96
CA LEU A 116 0.48 -0.15 -12.14
C LEU A 116 -0.23 0.55 -13.30
N GLN A 117 -1.50 0.18 -13.57
CA GLN A 117 -2.30 0.83 -14.61
C GLN A 117 -2.51 2.33 -14.34
N ARG A 118 -2.71 2.72 -13.07
CA ARG A 118 -2.82 4.13 -12.67
C ARG A 118 -1.49 4.86 -12.90
N ILE A 119 -0.38 4.25 -12.51
CA ILE A 119 0.97 4.79 -12.74
C ILE A 119 1.20 4.99 -14.24
N ASP A 120 0.91 3.98 -15.07
CA ASP A 120 1.04 4.08 -16.53
C ASP A 120 0.20 5.22 -17.10
N ALA A 121 -1.07 5.31 -16.68
CA ALA A 121 -1.96 6.35 -17.15
C ALA A 121 -1.48 7.76 -16.75
N LEU A 122 -0.96 7.93 -15.53
CA LEU A 122 -0.34 9.18 -15.08
C LEU A 122 0.88 9.57 -15.92
N LEU A 123 1.75 8.59 -16.23
CA LEU A 123 2.91 8.81 -17.10
C LEU A 123 2.49 9.17 -18.53
N GLN A 124 1.41 8.58 -19.04
CA GLN A 124 0.85 8.87 -20.36
C GLN A 124 0.26 10.27 -20.46
N VAL A 125 -0.41 10.77 -19.41
CA VAL A 125 -0.96 12.14 -19.39
C VAL A 125 0.08 13.22 -19.11
N GLY A 126 1.36 12.86 -18.98
CA GLY A 126 2.47 13.81 -18.99
C GLY A 126 3.33 13.83 -17.73
N ALA A 127 3.09 12.95 -16.74
CA ALA A 127 4.00 12.83 -15.61
C ALA A 127 5.34 12.25 -16.08
N ALA A 128 6.44 12.97 -15.91
CA ALA A 128 7.78 12.44 -16.20
C ALA A 128 8.21 11.37 -15.17
N ARG A 129 7.73 11.53 -13.94
CA ARG A 129 7.99 10.67 -12.79
C ARG A 129 6.84 10.80 -11.80
N ILE A 130 6.58 9.76 -11.03
CA ILE A 130 5.57 9.72 -9.96
C ILE A 130 6.24 9.24 -8.67
N GLY A 131 5.92 9.86 -7.53
CA GLY A 131 6.35 9.33 -6.23
C GLY A 131 5.23 8.55 -5.56
N LEU A 132 5.56 7.44 -4.89
CA LEU A 132 4.62 6.64 -4.11
C LEU A 132 5.21 6.40 -2.71
N LEU A 133 4.42 6.69 -1.68
CA LEU A 133 4.78 6.48 -0.27
C LEU A 133 3.61 5.79 0.44
N VAL A 134 3.86 4.61 0.99
CA VAL A 134 2.93 3.95 1.91
C VAL A 134 3.42 4.21 3.33
N ARG A 135 2.57 4.73 4.21
CA ARG A 135 3.00 5.05 5.58
C ARG A 135 1.87 4.95 6.59
N ASP A 136 2.20 4.47 7.78
CA ASP A 136 1.34 4.49 8.94
C ASP A 136 1.40 5.83 9.68
N TYR A 137 0.23 6.30 10.10
CA TYR A 137 0.07 7.51 10.89
C TYR A 137 -0.61 7.20 12.22
N ASP A 138 0.03 7.64 13.30
CA ASP A 138 -0.47 7.55 14.69
C ASP A 138 -1.29 8.77 15.11
N GLY A 139 -1.49 9.72 14.20
CA GLY A 139 -2.19 10.97 14.47
C GLY A 139 -2.46 11.74 13.17
N SER A 140 -2.37 13.08 13.25
CA SER A 140 -2.65 13.94 12.10
C SER A 140 -1.67 13.71 10.94
N LEU A 141 -2.20 13.67 9.72
CA LEU A 141 -1.42 13.61 8.47
C LEU A 141 -0.47 14.79 8.27
N GLY A 142 -0.79 15.94 8.89
CA GLY A 142 0.01 17.16 8.85
C GLY A 142 1.08 17.24 9.94
N ALA A 143 1.15 16.25 10.85
CA ALA A 143 2.18 16.23 11.88
C ALA A 143 3.59 16.20 11.26
N ARG A 144 4.58 16.77 11.95
CA ARG A 144 5.96 16.76 11.46
C ARG A 144 6.44 15.31 11.33
N GLN A 145 6.84 14.96 10.11
CA GLN A 145 7.40 13.66 9.78
C GLN A 145 8.88 13.78 9.40
N PRO A 146 9.71 12.76 9.67
CA PRO A 146 11.04 12.69 9.10
C PRO A 146 10.96 12.51 7.58
N LYS A 147 11.95 13.06 6.88
CA LYS A 147 12.12 12.85 5.44
C LYS A 147 12.22 11.33 5.17
N PRO A 148 11.37 10.76 4.30
CA PRO A 148 11.48 9.35 3.91
C PRO A 148 12.84 9.09 3.23
N PRO A 149 13.42 7.88 3.40
CA PRO A 149 14.41 7.40 2.45
C PRO A 149 13.78 7.32 1.05
N GLU A 150 14.60 7.45 0.01
CA GLU A 150 14.15 7.53 -1.38
C GLU A 150 14.76 6.39 -2.21
N HIS A 151 13.93 5.76 -3.05
CA HIS A 151 14.36 4.77 -4.03
C HIS A 151 13.82 5.09 -5.42
N HIS A 152 14.62 4.84 -6.45
CA HIS A 152 14.24 5.08 -7.85
C HIS A 152 14.02 3.76 -8.57
N TRP A 153 12.91 3.67 -9.31
CA TRP A 153 12.55 2.53 -10.12
C TRP A 153 12.19 2.97 -11.54
N PRO A 154 12.82 2.39 -12.57
CA PRO A 154 12.34 2.56 -13.93
C PRO A 154 11.03 1.79 -14.09
N ARG A 155 9.98 2.44 -14.59
CA ARG A 155 8.65 1.86 -14.78
C ARG A 155 8.71 0.54 -15.55
N ALA A 156 9.57 0.45 -16.56
CA ALA A 156 9.75 -0.76 -17.39
C ALA A 156 10.19 -2.00 -16.60
N ARG A 157 10.75 -1.86 -15.39
CA ARG A 157 11.15 -2.98 -14.53
C ARG A 157 10.19 -3.22 -13.37
N LEU A 158 9.19 -2.36 -13.17
CA LEU A 158 8.23 -2.45 -12.06
C LEU A 158 7.11 -3.45 -12.33
N THR A 159 7.05 -4.51 -11.52
CA THR A 159 5.96 -5.49 -11.53
C THR A 159 4.99 -5.28 -10.36
N ALA A 160 3.84 -5.96 -10.40
CA ALA A 160 2.84 -5.89 -9.32
C ALA A 160 3.40 -6.48 -8.01
N SER A 161 4.17 -7.57 -8.11
CA SER A 161 4.84 -8.17 -6.96
C SER A 161 5.83 -7.21 -6.31
N ASP A 162 6.55 -6.43 -7.11
CA ASP A 162 7.51 -5.45 -6.59
C ASP A 162 6.80 -4.32 -5.84
N LEU A 163 5.65 -3.85 -6.34
CA LEU A 163 4.83 -2.86 -5.62
C LEU A 163 4.38 -3.38 -4.24
N LEU A 164 3.98 -4.65 -4.15
CA LEU A 164 3.60 -5.26 -2.87
C LEU A 164 4.77 -5.37 -1.88
N ALA A 165 6.00 -5.44 -2.40
CA ALA A 165 7.23 -5.51 -1.65
C ALA A 165 7.81 -4.13 -1.25
N PHE A 166 7.14 -3.03 -1.61
CA PHE A 166 7.57 -1.70 -1.18
C PHE A 166 7.58 -1.60 0.36
N GLU A 167 8.68 -1.07 0.88
CA GLU A 167 8.88 -0.87 2.30
C GLU A 167 8.05 0.32 2.80
N PRO A 168 7.26 0.15 3.86
CA PRO A 168 6.52 1.26 4.45
C PRO A 168 7.48 2.34 4.94
N GLY A 169 7.09 3.60 4.76
CA GLY A 169 7.87 4.76 5.14
C GLY A 169 8.89 5.21 4.09
N THR A 170 9.13 4.41 3.04
CA THR A 170 10.05 4.74 1.94
C THR A 170 9.31 5.36 0.76
N LEU A 171 9.89 6.41 0.17
CA LEU A 171 9.38 7.08 -1.02
C LEU A 171 9.99 6.45 -2.28
N TYR A 172 9.14 5.85 -3.10
CA TYR A 172 9.53 5.25 -4.37
C TYR A 172 9.22 6.19 -5.53
N TRP A 173 10.25 6.65 -6.22
CA TRP A 173 10.16 7.41 -7.45
C TRP A 173 10.12 6.48 -8.65
N ILE A 174 9.02 6.50 -9.38
CA ILE A 174 8.78 5.68 -10.56
C ILE A 174 8.97 6.55 -11.79
N ASP A 175 10.07 6.31 -12.49
CA ASP A 175 10.50 7.02 -13.68
C ASP A 175 9.87 6.40 -14.92
N ARG A 176 9.47 7.23 -15.90
CA ARG A 176 8.91 6.74 -17.18
C ARG A 176 9.83 5.76 -17.91
N GLY A 177 11.15 5.89 -17.70
CA GLY A 177 12.20 5.16 -18.43
C GLY A 177 12.85 6.03 -19.48
#